data_AF-A0AA42ICD5-F1
#
_entry.id   AF-A0AA42ICD5-F1
#
_cell.length_a   1.000
_cell.length_b   1.000
_cell.length_c   1.000
_cell.angle_alpha   90.00
_cell.angle_beta   90.00
_cell.angle_gamma   90.00
#
_symmetry.space_group_name_H-M   'P 1'
#
loop_
_entity.id
_entity.type
_entity.pdbx_description
1 polymer ?
#
loop_
_entity_poly.entity_id
_entity_poly.type
_entity_poly.pdbx_seq_one_letter_code
_entity_poly.pdbx_strand_id
1 'polypeptide(L)' 'MKVVGFFLSGEEGDDYIEDPENLGFYEVNVIANYDADIIAHLNAPAGSHFARNEQGVFERIDFEAMDLE' A
#
# COMPACT_ATOMS: atom_id res chain seq x y z
N MET A 1 8.15 -16.75 2.32
CA MET A 1 7.85 -15.75 1.29
C MET A 1 7.94 -14.39 1.96
N LYS A 2 8.83 -13.49 1.50
CA LYS A 2 8.89 -12.12 2.03
C LYS A 2 7.92 -11.29 1.21
N VAL A 3 6.85 -10.80 1.83
CA VAL A 3 5.93 -9.84 1.21
C VAL A 3 6.65 -8.50 1.23
N VAL A 4 6.78 -7.88 0.06
CA VAL A 4 7.25 -6.50 -0.09
C VAL A 4 6.08 -5.74 -0.71
N GLY A 5 5.66 -4.66 -0.07
CA GLY A 5 4.54 -3.84 -0.50
C GLY A 5 4.73 -2.40 -0.05
N PHE A 6 4.07 -1.48 -0.74
CA PHE A 6 4.01 -0.08 -0.38
C PHE A 6 2.77 0.14 0.49
N PHE A 7 2.97 0.81 1.63
CA PHE A 7 1.90 1.20 2.54
C PHE A 7 1.91 2.73 2.61
N LEU A 8 0.84 3.35 2.14
CA LEU A 8 0.69 4.79 1.98
C LEU A 8 -0.61 5.22 2.65
N SER A 9 -0.74 6.49 3.02
CA SER A 9 -2.03 7.02 3.51
C SER A 9 -3.04 7.20 2.36
N GLY A 10 -2.56 7.39 1.13
CA GLY A 10 -3.36 7.60 -0.07
C GLY A 10 -3.55 9.07 -0.44
N GLU A 11 -3.05 9.98 0.38
CA GLU A 11 -3.10 11.44 0.16
C GLU A 11 -1.76 12.00 -0.34
N GLU A 12 -0.72 11.17 -0.40
CA GLU A 12 0.58 11.54 -0.91
C GLU A 12 0.52 11.74 -2.43
N GLY A 13 1.01 12.88 -2.92
CA GLY A 13 1.19 13.13 -4.36
C GLY A 13 2.46 12.48 -4.90
N ASP A 14 2.57 12.41 -6.23
CA ASP A 14 3.69 11.78 -6.93
C ASP A 14 5.05 12.36 -6.50
N ASP A 15 5.20 13.68 -6.51
CA ASP A 15 6.44 14.38 -6.07
C ASP A 15 6.87 13.98 -4.64
N TYR A 16 5.92 13.64 -3.76
CA TYR A 16 6.21 13.25 -2.38
C TYR A 16 6.72 11.81 -2.29
N ILE A 17 6.09 10.90 -3.04
CA ILE A 17 6.43 9.46 -3.07
C ILE A 17 7.74 9.24 -3.84
N GLU A 18 8.05 10.08 -4.82
CA GLU A 18 9.27 10.01 -5.62
C GLU A 18 10.54 10.39 -4.83
N ASP A 19 10.40 11.12 -3.71
CA ASP A 19 11.53 11.45 -2.83
C ASP A 19 11.81 10.30 -1.85
N PRO A 20 12.95 9.60 -1.97
CA PRO A 20 13.29 8.50 -1.08
C PRO A 20 13.45 8.90 0.39
N GLU A 21 13.68 10.17 0.70
CA GLU A 21 13.76 10.64 2.09
C GLU A 21 12.40 10.61 2.80
N ASN A 22 11.29 10.60 2.05
CA ASN A 22 9.94 10.43 2.58
C ASN A 22 9.55 8.95 2.73
N LEU A 23 10.39 8.02 2.25
CA LEU A 23 10.13 6.58 2.29
C LEU A 23 10.99 5.88 3.35
N GLY A 24 10.43 4.86 3.97
CA GLY A 24 11.13 4.03 4.95
C GLY A 24 10.96 2.55 4.68
N PHE A 25 12.02 1.77 4.93
CA PHE A 25 11.95 0.31 4.90
C PHE A 25 11.65 -0.22 6.30
N TYR A 26 10.54 -0.94 6.41
CA TYR A 26 10.10 -1.53 7.66
C TYR A 26 9.81 -3.03 7.48
N GLU A 27 9.93 -3.79 8.56
CA GLU A 27 9.40 -5.14 8.56
C GLU A 27 7.87 -5.10 8.47
N VAL A 28 7.28 -5.98 7.67
CA VAL A 28 5.82 -6.09 7.55
C VAL A 28 5.16 -6.31 8.90
N ASN A 29 5.83 -7.02 9.82
CA ASN A 29 5.34 -7.21 11.18
C ASN A 29 5.21 -5.89 11.94
N VAL A 30 6.12 -4.93 11.75
CA VAL A 30 6.03 -3.60 12.37
C VAL A 30 4.75 -2.92 11.86
N ILE A 31 4.54 -2.88 10.56
CA ILE A 31 3.34 -2.26 9.96
C ILE A 31 2.06 -2.97 10.43
N ALA A 32 2.04 -4.31 10.48
CA ALA A 32 0.89 -5.09 10.94
C ALA A 32 0.55 -4.89 12.43
N ASN A 33 1.50 -4.41 13.25
CA ASN A 33 1.21 -4.00 14.63
C ASN A 33 0.56 -2.60 14.70
N TYR A 34 0.78 -1.74 13.70
CA TYR A 34 0.10 -0.45 13.59
C TYR A 34 -1.29 -0.58 12.99
N ASP A 35 -1.43 -1.43 11.97
CA ASP A 35 -2.69 -1.69 11.30
C ASP A 35 -2.83 -3.19 11.01
N ALA A 36 -3.62 -3.88 11.83
CA ALA A 36 -3.79 -5.32 11.73
C ALA A 36 -4.64 -5.76 10.53
N ASP A 37 -5.42 -4.85 9.92
CA ASP A 37 -6.32 -5.22 8.82
C ASP A 37 -5.55 -5.64 7.57
N ILE A 38 -4.30 -5.17 7.41
CA ILE A 38 -3.44 -5.56 6.28
C ILE A 38 -3.13 -7.06 6.26
N ILE A 39 -3.21 -7.73 7.42
CA ILE A 39 -2.83 -9.15 7.57
C ILE A 39 -3.63 -10.04 6.62
N ALA A 40 -4.91 -9.73 6.41
CA ALA A 40 -5.78 -10.47 5.50
C ALA A 40 -5.31 -10.43 4.04
N HIS A 41 -4.53 -9.41 3.67
CA HIS A 41 -4.13 -9.11 2.30
C HIS A 41 -2.67 -9.48 1.99
N LEU A 42 -1.88 -9.88 2.99
CA LEU A 42 -0.44 -10.17 2.81
C LEU A 42 -0.14 -11.32 1.83
N ASN A 43 -1.09 -12.23 1.61
CA ASN A 43 -0.92 -13.34 0.66
C ASN A 43 -1.54 -13.05 -0.72
N ALA A 44 -1.98 -11.81 -0.98
CA ALA A 44 -2.50 -11.43 -2.28
C ALA A 44 -1.43 -11.60 -3.37
N PRO A 45 -1.81 -11.94 -4.61
CA PRO A 45 -0.87 -12.02 -5.72
C PRO A 45 -0.09 -10.71 -5.90
N ALA A 46 1.15 -10.79 -6.39
CA ALA A 46 1.93 -9.62 -6.76
C ALA A 46 1.15 -8.72 -7.74
N GLY A 47 1.23 -7.40 -7.55
CA GLY A 47 0.45 -6.42 -8.32
C GLY A 47 -1.00 -6.23 -7.86
N SER A 48 -1.39 -6.80 -6.72
CA SER A 48 -2.68 -6.47 -6.09
C SER A 48 -2.62 -5.11 -5.42
N HIS A 49 -3.67 -4.30 -5.60
CA HIS A 49 -3.82 -2.99 -4.98
C HIS A 49 -5.09 -2.96 -4.13
N PHE A 50 -5.00 -2.32 -2.98
CA PHE A 50 -6.12 -2.19 -2.04
C PHE A 50 -6.20 -0.77 -1.52
N ALA A 51 -7.42 -0.24 -1.40
CA ALA A 51 -7.71 1.04 -0.76
C ALA A 51 -8.85 0.87 0.23
N ARG A 52 -8.88 1.69 1.28
CA ARG A 52 -10.01 1.71 2.22
C ARG A 52 -11.14 2.55 1.62
N ASN A 53 -12.36 2.00 1.63
CA ASN A 53 -13.56 2.75 1.30
C ASN A 53 -13.96 3.71 2.44
N GLU A 54 -15.07 4.44 2.26
CA GLU A 54 -15.60 5.38 3.27
C GLU A 54 -15.95 4.71 4.61
N GLN A 55 -16.18 3.40 4.62
CA GLN A 55 -16.45 2.61 5.82
C GLN A 55 -15.16 2.09 6.47
N GLY A 56 -14.00 2.44 5.92
CA GLY A 56 -12.70 2.01 6.38
C GLY A 56 -12.36 0.56 6.00
N VAL A 57 -13.07 -0.07 5.08
CA VAL A 57 -12.81 -1.47 4.70
C VAL A 57 -11.93 -1.53 3.46
N PHE A 58 -10.92 -2.40 3.46
CA PHE A 58 -10.08 -2.62 2.28
C PHE A 58 -10.88 -3.27 1.14
N GLU A 59 -10.89 -2.59 0.00
CA GLU A 59 -11.42 -3.08 -1.27
C GLU A 59 -10.29 -3.18 -2.28
N ARG A 60 -10.35 -4.22 -3.11
CA ARG A 60 -9.40 -4.36 -4.22
C ARG A 60 -9.75 -3.31 -5.27
N ILE A 61 -8.75 -2.54 -5.67
CA ILE A 61 -8.87 -1.57 -6.75
C ILE A 61 -8.04 -2.03 -7.93
N ASP A 62 -8.51 -1.71 -9.14
CA ASP A 62 -7.71 -1.82 -10.33
C ASP A 62 -6.81 -0.59 -10.38
N PHE A 63 -5.50 -0.81 -10.40
CA PHE A 63 -4.55 0.25 -10.67
C PHE A 63 -4.54 0.46 -12.18
N GLU A 64 -5.37 1.38 -12.66
CA GLU A 64 -5.15 1.97 -13.98
C GLU A 64 -3.86 2.77 -13.84
N ALA A 65 -2.76 2.22 -14.33
CA ALA A 65 -1.57 3.02 -14.57
C ALA A 65 -2.04 4.21 -15.40
N MET A 66 -2.05 5.41 -14.82
CA MET A 66 -2.27 6.63 -15.57
C MET A 66 -1.35 6.54 -16.77
N ASP A 67 -1.91 6.63 -17.98
CA ASP A 67 -1.17 6.64 -19.22
C ASP A 67 -0.05 7.69 -19.07
N LEU A 68 1.18 7.23 -18.82
CA LEU A 68 2.38 8.05 -18.89
C LEU A 68 2.59 8.33 -20.38
N GLU A 69 1.93 9.38 -20.90
CA GLU A 69 2.26 10.01 -22.18
C GLU A 69 3.62 10.73 -22.13
#